data_AF-A0AAN6WU86-F1
#
_entry.id   AF-A0AAN6WU86-F1
#
_cell.length_a   1.000
_cell.length_b   1.000
_cell.length_c   1.000
_cell.angle_alpha   90.00
_cell.angle_beta   90.00
_cell.angle_gamma   90.00
#
_symmetry.space_group_name_H-M   'P 1'
#
loop_
_entity.id
_entity.type
_entity.pdbx_description
1 polymer ?
#
loop_
_entity_poly.entity_id
_entity_poly.type
_entity_poly.pdbx_seq_one_letter_code
_entity_poly.pdbx_strand_id
1 'polypeptide(L)'
;MMMADDGVNSGPTPTEEDVAVESSSAAQLNTHNDDEEDGPPLEAPPGPRKWATNEDFAKHRELITELYGRETLAELMQRMQADHGFIATNKMYRARFKRWGLGKRKFKSGVIPTRAKRPPPVPEPEPQPRSVVQAQQQLPQPAHHQQPEPEEQCRESPPVSYPQKAGRIIFFKGKWVDLSKITDPNRRRTIILQHQRSRQLSAASVSSSSSSALSRTPSPPLRGPDTFQSMENMYRAIRDYYSGSFAANRWVFVENVPEEEHTTNPLVVQTQTGVRRGFEIWRRFNTALRLFHDPSHSDNRAQAIKIIRICFAELTATLLSGRESPLLLFWVMHIMTLFRNTPGAGFGNMEPYLLKHLFELTETIRLRDGRQHPTATLWRILWSGGKGALFESLATNDPEGHMNASYAHLSTCITAAADQFAGHFGETHKRTVELRSLAIYCSLPMFHPRAHTRLEKFQDLFAKVTNQIGEFDARDMDVRGWLASQYFIMGRLDDAAALLEPLVDDPAMAAKVASVPEATEAFYLLFGGIRMAQGRMAEAEVILQQVVDAGNRAWRLHGEELHLSDGLLALEQCLRAQGRMEEADEAVREHRQLLREALVKRGETDSV
;
A
#
# COMPACT_ATOMS: atom_id res chain seq x y z
N MET A 1 -18.39 66.59 -13.28
CA MET A 1 -17.84 67.44 -14.35
C MET A 1 -16.89 66.55 -15.15
N MET A 2 -17.23 66.31 -16.42
CA MET A 2 -16.63 65.38 -17.42
C MET A 2 -16.75 63.87 -17.08
N MET A 3 -17.64 63.03 -17.64
CA MET A 3 -18.12 62.69 -19.02
C MET A 3 -17.18 61.79 -19.84
N ALA A 4 -17.75 60.65 -20.27
CA ALA A 4 -17.50 59.78 -21.45
C ALA A 4 -16.17 58.98 -21.50
N ASP A 5 -16.10 57.76 -22.03
CA ASP A 5 -16.82 57.24 -23.19
C ASP A 5 -16.94 55.70 -23.20
N ASP A 6 -18.00 55.24 -23.87
CA ASP A 6 -18.40 53.86 -24.07
C ASP A 6 -17.60 53.17 -25.19
N GLY A 7 -17.36 51.87 -25.05
CA GLY A 7 -16.71 51.03 -26.06
C GLY A 7 -17.41 49.68 -26.23
N VAL A 8 -18.50 49.69 -27.00
CA VAL A 8 -19.26 48.51 -27.47
C VAL A 8 -18.43 47.74 -28.50
N ASN A 9 -18.20 46.43 -28.27
CA ASN A 9 -17.60 45.55 -29.28
C ASN A 9 -18.55 44.40 -29.62
N SER A 10 -19.05 44.43 -30.85
CA SER A 10 -19.98 43.47 -31.45
C SER A 10 -19.19 42.45 -32.26
N GLY A 11 -19.27 41.17 -31.91
CA GLY A 11 -18.69 40.05 -32.66
C GLY A 11 -19.75 39.02 -33.09
N PRO A 12 -19.56 38.32 -34.22
CA PRO A 12 -20.66 37.87 -35.08
C PRO A 12 -21.19 36.45 -34.79
N THR A 13 -22.46 36.27 -35.13
CA THR A 13 -23.23 35.02 -35.24
C THR A 13 -22.67 34.07 -36.30
N PRO A 14 -22.65 32.74 -36.07
CA PRO A 14 -22.43 31.76 -37.12
C PRO A 14 -23.75 31.32 -37.76
N THR A 15 -23.75 31.31 -39.09
CA THR A 15 -24.79 30.82 -39.99
C THR A 15 -24.86 29.29 -40.01
N GLU A 16 -26.08 28.78 -39.91
CA GLU A 16 -26.50 27.43 -40.27
C GLU A 16 -26.43 27.24 -41.81
N GLU A 17 -25.86 26.14 -42.28
CA GLU A 17 -26.12 25.63 -43.62
C GLU A 17 -26.28 24.10 -43.59
N ASP A 18 -27.46 23.68 -44.04
CA ASP A 18 -27.88 22.34 -44.40
C ASP A 18 -27.08 21.77 -45.57
N VAL A 19 -26.68 20.50 -45.48
CA VAL A 19 -26.65 19.61 -46.67
C VAL A 19 -27.07 18.20 -46.24
N ALA A 20 -28.12 17.70 -46.88
CA ALA A 20 -28.64 16.36 -46.74
C ALA A 20 -28.38 15.52 -48.01
N VAL A 21 -28.41 14.20 -47.80
CA VAL A 21 -28.73 13.11 -48.76
C VAL A 21 -27.65 12.70 -49.78
N GLU A 22 -27.16 11.45 -49.66
CA GLU A 22 -27.44 10.41 -50.67
C GLU A 22 -27.11 8.98 -50.19
N SER A 23 -28.08 8.11 -50.40
CA SER A 23 -28.07 6.65 -50.20
C SER A 23 -27.79 5.97 -51.54
N SER A 24 -27.04 4.85 -51.59
CA SER A 24 -27.45 3.65 -52.36
C SER A 24 -26.47 2.46 -52.29
N SER A 25 -27.08 1.28 -52.12
CA SER A 25 -26.86 0.01 -52.85
C SER A 25 -25.72 -0.98 -52.54
N ALA A 26 -26.19 -2.12 -52.00
CA ALA A 26 -26.28 -3.44 -52.66
C ALA A 26 -25.10 -4.43 -52.64
N ALA A 27 -25.26 -5.42 -51.75
CA ALA A 27 -25.14 -6.87 -51.91
C ALA A 27 -24.46 -7.48 -53.15
N GLN A 28 -23.60 -8.47 -52.91
CA GLN A 28 -23.48 -9.65 -53.79
C GLN A 28 -23.20 -10.93 -52.98
N LEU A 29 -24.06 -11.92 -53.25
CA LEU A 29 -23.97 -13.32 -52.86
C LEU A 29 -22.79 -14.01 -53.53
N ASN A 30 -22.28 -15.07 -52.92
CA ASN A 30 -21.75 -16.18 -53.70
C ASN A 30 -22.13 -17.52 -53.04
N THR A 31 -22.93 -18.29 -53.77
CA THR A 31 -23.31 -19.68 -53.51
C THR A 31 -22.63 -20.55 -54.57
N HIS A 32 -21.93 -21.60 -54.17
CA HIS A 32 -21.69 -22.73 -55.07
C HIS A 32 -21.64 -24.04 -54.27
N ASN A 33 -22.50 -24.96 -54.68
CA ASN A 33 -22.54 -26.36 -54.28
C ASN A 33 -21.43 -27.13 -55.02
N ASP A 34 -21.08 -28.32 -54.54
CA ASP A 34 -21.30 -29.55 -55.30
C ASP A 34 -21.09 -30.79 -54.42
N ASP A 35 -21.97 -31.76 -54.66
CA ASP A 35 -22.14 -33.07 -54.06
C ASP A 35 -21.05 -34.08 -54.48
N GLU A 36 -20.75 -35.09 -53.63
CA GLU A 36 -20.99 -36.52 -53.98
C GLU A 36 -20.45 -37.55 -52.96
N GLU A 37 -21.29 -38.58 -52.79
CA GLU A 37 -21.08 -40.00 -52.51
C GLU A 37 -21.02 -40.61 -51.07
N ASP A 38 -21.89 -41.62 -50.94
CA ASP A 38 -22.32 -42.43 -49.81
C ASP A 38 -21.31 -43.54 -49.43
N GLY A 39 -21.05 -43.66 -48.12
CA GLY A 39 -20.40 -44.83 -47.51
C GLY A 39 -21.04 -45.13 -46.15
N PRO A 40 -21.10 -46.39 -45.69
CA PRO A 40 -21.88 -46.81 -44.53
C PRO A 40 -21.36 -46.19 -43.22
N PRO A 41 -22.22 -45.92 -42.22
CA PRO A 41 -21.93 -45.00 -41.12
C PRO A 41 -20.95 -45.62 -40.13
N LEU A 42 -19.70 -45.16 -40.18
CA LEU A 42 -18.77 -45.27 -39.06
C LEU A 42 -19.21 -44.26 -37.98
N GLU A 43 -19.47 -44.74 -36.76
CA GLU A 43 -19.81 -43.88 -35.62
C GLU A 43 -18.77 -42.76 -35.48
N ALA A 44 -19.20 -41.54 -35.81
CA ALA A 44 -18.34 -40.37 -35.77
C ALA A 44 -17.81 -40.16 -34.34
N PRO A 45 -16.53 -39.80 -34.17
CA PRO A 45 -16.00 -39.42 -32.86
C PRO A 45 -16.86 -38.30 -32.28
N PRO A 46 -17.17 -38.32 -30.96
CA PRO A 46 -18.08 -37.36 -30.36
C PRO A 46 -17.58 -35.95 -30.67
N GLY A 47 -18.40 -35.21 -31.42
CA GLY A 47 -18.07 -33.85 -31.85
C GLY A 47 -17.69 -32.96 -30.67
N PRO A 48 -16.98 -31.85 -30.92
CA PRO A 48 -16.53 -30.94 -29.88
C PRO A 48 -17.70 -30.55 -28.98
N ARG A 49 -17.59 -30.88 -27.69
CA ARG A 49 -18.65 -30.68 -26.69
C ARG A 49 -19.08 -29.20 -26.68
N LYS A 50 -20.32 -28.94 -27.08
CA LYS A 50 -20.89 -27.59 -27.11
C LYS A 50 -21.19 -27.12 -25.69
N TRP A 51 -20.66 -25.96 -25.31
CA TRP A 51 -20.96 -25.32 -24.03
C TRP A 51 -22.38 -24.75 -24.03
N ALA A 52 -23.07 -24.81 -22.89
CA ALA A 52 -24.42 -24.30 -22.74
C ALA A 52 -24.49 -22.77 -23.00
N THR A 53 -25.44 -22.38 -23.86
CA THR A 53 -25.70 -21.00 -24.24
C THR A 53 -26.69 -20.30 -23.30
N ASN A 54 -26.91 -18.99 -23.48
CA ASN A 54 -27.92 -18.26 -22.70
C ASN A 54 -29.32 -18.87 -22.85
N GLU A 55 -29.68 -19.33 -24.04
CA GLU A 55 -30.98 -19.93 -24.37
C GLU A 55 -31.16 -21.26 -23.65
N ASP A 56 -30.12 -22.09 -23.61
CA ASP A 56 -30.13 -23.35 -22.87
C ASP A 56 -30.37 -23.11 -21.36
N PHE A 57 -29.72 -22.09 -20.78
CA PHE A 57 -29.95 -21.69 -19.39
C PHE A 57 -31.36 -21.16 -19.14
N ALA A 58 -31.97 -20.49 -20.12
CA ALA A 58 -33.36 -20.01 -20.02
C ALA A 58 -34.33 -21.19 -20.07
N LYS A 59 -34.11 -22.14 -20.99
CA LYS A 59 -34.91 -23.36 -21.15
C LYS A 59 -34.90 -24.24 -19.90
N HIS A 60 -33.73 -24.39 -19.25
CA HIS A 60 -33.58 -25.22 -18.05
C HIS A 60 -33.67 -24.44 -16.72
N ARG A 61 -34.11 -23.18 -16.74
CA ARG A 61 -34.07 -22.30 -15.56
C ARG A 61 -34.81 -22.88 -14.36
N GLU A 62 -36.03 -23.37 -14.55
CA GLU A 62 -36.87 -23.90 -13.46
C GLU A 62 -36.25 -25.14 -12.84
N LEU A 63 -35.83 -26.10 -13.68
CA LEU A 63 -35.18 -27.32 -13.23
C LEU A 63 -33.85 -27.05 -12.50
N ILE A 64 -33.00 -26.18 -13.05
CA ILE A 64 -31.74 -25.79 -12.40
C ILE A 64 -32.04 -25.12 -11.05
N THR A 65 -33.08 -24.31 -10.96
CA THR A 65 -33.48 -23.63 -9.72
C THR A 65 -33.99 -24.63 -8.68
N GLU A 66 -34.82 -25.60 -9.09
CA GLU A 66 -35.31 -26.68 -8.22
C GLU A 66 -34.16 -27.57 -7.72
N LEU A 67 -33.30 -28.04 -8.63
CA LEU A 67 -32.14 -28.87 -8.30
C LEU A 67 -31.18 -28.10 -7.40
N TYR A 68 -30.94 -26.81 -7.66
CA TYR A 68 -30.11 -25.98 -6.78
C TYR A 68 -30.73 -25.85 -5.41
N GLY A 69 -32.06 -25.87 -5.33
CA GLY A 69 -32.89 -25.91 -4.14
C GLY A 69 -32.92 -27.25 -3.40
N ARG A 70 -32.30 -28.33 -3.92
CA ARG A 70 -32.23 -29.66 -3.29
C ARG A 70 -30.79 -30.18 -3.12
N GLU A 71 -29.91 -29.96 -4.08
CA GLU A 71 -28.60 -30.62 -4.21
C GLU A 71 -27.40 -29.66 -4.13
N THR A 72 -26.19 -30.21 -3.97
CA THR A 72 -24.95 -29.42 -4.10
C THR A 72 -24.73 -28.99 -5.55
N LEU A 73 -23.95 -27.93 -5.77
CA LEU A 73 -23.63 -27.46 -7.13
C LEU A 73 -22.93 -28.53 -7.97
N ALA A 74 -22.11 -29.38 -7.36
CA ALA A 74 -21.43 -30.48 -8.06
C ALA A 74 -22.41 -31.55 -8.55
N GLU A 75 -23.35 -31.96 -7.69
CA GLU A 75 -24.40 -32.95 -8.02
C GLU A 75 -25.34 -32.41 -9.10
N LEU A 76 -25.76 -31.15 -8.96
CA LEU A 76 -26.58 -30.46 -9.96
C LEU A 76 -25.90 -30.46 -11.33
N MET A 77 -24.62 -30.07 -11.38
CA MET A 77 -23.86 -30.03 -12.64
C MET A 77 -23.76 -31.43 -13.26
N GLN A 78 -23.51 -32.45 -12.44
CA GLN A 78 -23.43 -33.83 -12.91
C GLN A 78 -24.77 -34.32 -13.46
N ARG A 79 -25.88 -34.03 -12.78
CA ARG A 79 -27.22 -34.41 -13.23
C ARG A 79 -27.63 -33.67 -14.51
N MET A 80 -27.38 -32.37 -14.58
CA MET A 80 -27.64 -31.57 -15.78
C MET A 80 -26.85 -32.08 -16.98
N GLN A 81 -25.60 -32.52 -16.76
CA GLN A 81 -24.79 -33.12 -17.82
C GLN A 81 -25.30 -34.52 -18.23
N ALA A 82 -25.65 -35.37 -17.27
CA ALA A 82 -26.07 -36.75 -17.53
C ALA A 82 -27.45 -36.83 -18.21
N ASP A 83 -28.42 -36.07 -17.69
CA ASP A 83 -29.83 -36.22 -18.08
C ASP A 83 -30.20 -35.30 -19.25
N HIS A 84 -29.51 -34.18 -19.40
CA HIS A 84 -29.84 -33.13 -20.37
C HIS A 84 -28.69 -32.79 -21.33
N GLY A 85 -27.54 -33.47 -21.24
CA GLY A 85 -26.35 -33.13 -22.03
C GLY A 85 -25.85 -31.70 -21.78
N PHE A 86 -26.26 -31.09 -20.66
CA PHE A 86 -26.03 -29.68 -20.38
C PHE A 86 -24.64 -29.48 -19.76
N ILE A 87 -23.69 -29.06 -20.58
CA ILE A 87 -22.29 -28.86 -20.17
C ILE A 87 -22.03 -27.38 -19.90
N ALA A 88 -21.81 -27.02 -18.64
CA ALA A 88 -21.47 -25.66 -18.23
C ALA A 88 -20.45 -25.64 -17.09
N THR A 89 -19.67 -24.56 -17.00
CA THR A 89 -18.67 -24.40 -15.92
C THR A 89 -19.31 -23.91 -14.62
N ASN A 90 -18.62 -24.15 -13.49
CA ASN A 90 -19.00 -23.60 -12.18
C ASN A 90 -19.21 -22.07 -12.20
N LYS A 91 -18.40 -21.34 -12.99
CA LYS A 91 -18.50 -19.87 -13.13
C LYS A 91 -19.80 -19.45 -13.82
N MET A 92 -20.24 -20.20 -14.83
CA MET A 92 -21.49 -19.94 -15.57
C MET A 92 -22.72 -20.12 -14.68
N TYR A 93 -22.80 -21.22 -13.92
CA TYR A 93 -23.87 -21.44 -12.94
C TYR A 93 -23.92 -20.33 -11.89
N ARG A 94 -22.79 -19.97 -11.28
CA ARG A 94 -22.74 -18.91 -10.26
C ARG A 94 -23.18 -17.55 -10.80
N ALA A 95 -22.80 -17.21 -12.03
CA ALA A 95 -23.25 -15.98 -12.69
C ALA A 95 -24.78 -15.98 -12.90
N ARG A 96 -25.36 -17.13 -13.28
CA ARG A 96 -26.81 -17.29 -13.45
C ARG A 96 -27.57 -17.22 -12.13
N PHE A 97 -27.09 -17.90 -11.10
CA PHE A 97 -27.69 -17.82 -9.76
C PHE A 97 -27.74 -16.40 -9.24
N LYS A 98 -26.65 -15.62 -9.44
CA LYS A 98 -26.62 -14.20 -9.10
C LYS A 98 -27.69 -13.42 -9.89
N ARG A 99 -27.83 -13.66 -11.19
CA ARG A 99 -28.83 -12.99 -12.05
C ARG A 99 -30.27 -13.40 -11.73
N TRP A 100 -30.49 -14.62 -11.26
CA TRP A 100 -31.82 -15.13 -10.89
C TRP A 100 -32.21 -14.84 -9.44
N GLY A 101 -31.34 -14.18 -8.66
CA GLY A 101 -31.61 -13.88 -7.25
C GLY A 101 -31.51 -15.10 -6.32
N LEU A 102 -30.85 -16.18 -6.75
CA LEU A 102 -30.63 -17.36 -5.92
C LEU A 102 -29.43 -17.10 -5.00
N GLY A 103 -29.72 -16.76 -3.74
CA GLY A 103 -28.72 -16.49 -2.71
C GLY A 103 -27.86 -17.71 -2.36
N LYS A 104 -26.74 -17.48 -1.65
CA LYS A 104 -25.90 -18.57 -1.14
C LYS A 104 -26.73 -19.47 -0.23
N ARG A 105 -26.91 -20.72 -0.65
CA ARG A 105 -27.67 -21.72 0.09
C ARG A 105 -27.06 -21.95 1.47
N LYS A 106 -27.79 -21.61 2.53
CA LYS A 106 -27.50 -22.09 3.89
C LYS A 106 -28.14 -23.47 3.96
N PHE A 107 -27.35 -24.55 3.87
CA PHE A 107 -27.85 -25.88 4.17
C PHE A 107 -28.45 -25.82 5.58
N LYS A 108 -29.77 -25.96 5.70
CA LYS A 108 -30.40 -26.22 7.01
C LYS A 108 -29.80 -27.54 7.46
N SER A 109 -28.96 -27.48 8.49
CA SER A 109 -28.27 -28.62 9.09
C SER A 109 -29.26 -29.52 9.82
N GLY A 110 -30.14 -30.17 9.07
CA GLY A 110 -31.13 -31.10 9.58
C GLY A 110 -31.20 -32.28 8.63
N VAL A 111 -30.70 -33.42 9.09
CA VAL A 111 -30.78 -34.74 8.46
C VAL A 111 -29.74 -34.99 7.35
N ILE A 112 -28.51 -35.31 7.77
CA ILE A 112 -27.59 -36.15 7.00
C ILE A 112 -27.88 -37.61 7.39
N PRO A 113 -28.11 -38.56 6.46
CA PRO A 113 -28.22 -39.97 6.78
C PRO A 113 -26.89 -40.48 7.34
N THR A 114 -26.92 -41.01 8.56
CA THR A 114 -25.76 -41.49 9.30
C THR A 114 -25.07 -42.64 8.57
N ARG A 115 -23.83 -42.41 8.14
CA ARG A 115 -22.86 -43.47 7.80
C ARG A 115 -22.49 -44.22 9.08
N ALA A 116 -22.64 -45.54 9.07
CA ALA A 116 -22.46 -46.42 10.23
C ALA A 116 -21.12 -46.20 10.96
N LYS A 117 -21.21 -45.98 12.28
CA LYS A 117 -20.07 -45.82 13.19
C LYS A 117 -19.44 -47.17 13.52
N ARG A 118 -18.10 -47.20 13.46
CA ARG A 118 -17.22 -48.22 14.02
C ARG A 118 -17.33 -48.21 15.56
N PRO A 119 -17.27 -49.37 16.25
CA PRO A 119 -17.43 -49.41 17.71
C PRO A 119 -16.27 -48.74 18.46
N PRO A 120 -16.53 -48.18 19.65
CA PRO A 120 -15.54 -47.44 20.44
C PRO A 120 -14.55 -48.37 21.16
N PRO A 121 -13.32 -47.89 21.45
CA PRO A 121 -12.36 -48.60 22.29
C PRO A 121 -12.71 -48.47 23.79
N VAL A 122 -12.32 -49.51 24.52
CA VAL A 122 -12.50 -49.74 25.97
C VAL A 122 -11.81 -48.63 26.81
N PRO A 123 -12.40 -48.18 27.93
CA PRO A 123 -11.78 -47.16 28.80
C PRO A 123 -10.69 -47.75 29.71
N GLU A 124 -9.58 -47.03 29.79
CA GLU A 124 -8.41 -47.25 30.66
C GLU A 124 -8.63 -46.55 32.03
N PRO A 125 -8.18 -47.13 33.16
CA PRO A 125 -8.60 -46.67 34.49
C PRO A 125 -7.84 -45.44 35.02
N GLU A 126 -8.57 -44.59 35.74
CA GLU A 126 -8.06 -43.40 36.46
C GLU A 126 -7.12 -43.75 37.64
N PRO A 127 -6.09 -42.94 37.91
CA PRO A 127 -5.23 -43.10 39.07
C PRO A 127 -5.75 -42.36 40.32
N GLN A 128 -5.59 -43.01 41.47
CA GLN A 128 -5.96 -42.53 42.80
C GLN A 128 -5.11 -41.34 43.31
N PRO A 129 -5.63 -40.52 44.25
CA PRO A 129 -4.89 -39.40 44.84
C PRO A 129 -3.96 -39.85 45.97
N ARG A 130 -2.73 -39.34 45.98
CA ARG A 130 -1.78 -39.48 47.09
C ARG A 130 -1.94 -38.35 48.10
N SER A 131 -2.15 -38.76 49.35
CA SER A 131 -2.01 -37.98 50.59
C SER A 131 -0.55 -37.59 50.83
N VAL A 132 -0.30 -36.36 51.29
CA VAL A 132 0.97 -35.97 51.93
C VAL A 132 0.67 -35.17 53.19
N VAL A 133 1.43 -35.52 54.21
CA VAL A 133 1.31 -35.29 55.64
C VAL A 133 1.85 -33.91 56.07
N GLN A 134 1.33 -33.42 57.20
CA GLN A 134 1.73 -32.25 57.97
C GLN A 134 3.19 -32.28 58.46
N ALA A 135 3.81 -31.11 58.59
CA ALA A 135 4.81 -30.84 59.62
C ALA A 135 4.76 -29.38 60.08
N GLN A 136 4.88 -29.20 61.39
CA GLN A 136 4.70 -27.99 62.20
C GLN A 136 6.04 -27.33 62.57
N GLN A 137 5.96 -26.01 62.83
CA GLN A 137 6.68 -25.19 63.84
C GLN A 137 8.21 -24.97 63.74
N GLN A 138 8.65 -23.69 63.74
CA GLN A 138 9.15 -22.97 64.93
C GLN A 138 9.55 -21.50 64.64
N LEU A 139 9.75 -20.74 65.74
CA LEU A 139 9.64 -19.30 66.02
C LEU A 139 10.90 -18.40 65.71
N PRO A 140 10.88 -17.06 66.03
CA PRO A 140 11.68 -16.00 65.39
C PRO A 140 12.71 -15.25 66.30
N GLN A 141 13.30 -14.17 65.73
CA GLN A 141 13.98 -12.97 66.31
C GLN A 141 15.53 -12.88 66.17
N PRO A 142 16.19 -11.70 66.34
CA PRO A 142 15.72 -10.31 66.52
C PRO A 142 16.41 -9.24 65.63
N ALA A 143 15.96 -7.99 65.83
CA ALA A 143 16.39 -6.72 65.27
C ALA A 143 17.78 -6.21 65.72
N HIS A 144 18.37 -5.31 64.90
CA HIS A 144 19.31 -4.28 65.36
C HIS A 144 19.07 -2.95 64.63
N HIS A 145 18.97 -1.88 65.41
CA HIS A 145 19.00 -0.47 65.03
C HIS A 145 20.40 0.00 64.63
N GLN A 146 20.50 0.93 63.65
CA GLN A 146 21.28 2.18 63.73
C GLN A 146 20.99 3.11 62.51
N GLN A 147 20.71 4.39 62.81
CA GLN A 147 20.67 5.58 61.92
C GLN A 147 22.05 6.31 61.97
N PRO A 148 22.31 7.44 61.26
CA PRO A 148 22.01 7.87 59.88
C PRO A 148 23.22 8.52 59.11
N GLU A 149 22.99 8.96 57.85
CA GLU A 149 23.74 9.95 56.99
C GLU A 149 25.05 9.51 56.26
N PRO A 150 25.46 10.14 55.12
CA PRO A 150 24.68 10.70 54.00
C PRO A 150 25.21 10.37 52.57
N GLU A 151 24.38 10.71 51.57
CA GLU A 151 24.69 11.22 50.22
C GLU A 151 25.25 10.34 49.07
N GLU A 152 24.47 10.38 47.98
CA GLU A 152 24.79 10.30 46.55
C GLU A 152 25.44 9.04 45.97
N GLN A 153 24.59 8.12 45.51
CA GLN A 153 24.93 7.30 44.35
C GLN A 153 23.68 6.99 43.52
N CYS A 154 23.62 7.62 42.34
CA CYS A 154 22.67 7.31 41.27
C CYS A 154 22.64 5.80 41.01
N ARG A 155 21.54 5.15 41.41
CA ARG A 155 21.21 3.82 40.93
C ARG A 155 20.77 3.94 39.47
N GLU A 156 21.65 3.54 38.56
CA GLU A 156 21.25 3.12 37.22
C GLU A 156 20.19 2.02 37.36
N SER A 157 18.99 2.31 36.86
CA SER A 157 17.97 1.28 36.66
C SER A 157 18.44 0.38 35.53
N PRO A 158 18.36 -0.95 35.65
CA PRO A 158 18.75 -1.82 34.55
C PRO A 158 17.82 -1.55 33.35
N PRO A 159 18.35 -1.54 32.12
CA PRO A 159 17.52 -1.35 30.94
C PRO A 159 16.48 -2.48 30.87
N VAL A 160 15.26 -2.10 30.52
CA VAL A 160 14.19 -3.05 30.19
C VAL A 160 14.68 -3.94 29.05
N SER A 161 15.09 -5.16 29.42
CA SER A 161 15.51 -6.20 28.48
C SER A 161 14.30 -6.67 27.69
N TYR A 162 14.17 -6.22 26.44
CA TYR A 162 13.35 -6.93 25.45
C TYR A 162 13.95 -8.33 25.26
N PRO A 163 13.19 -9.41 25.45
CA PRO A 163 13.69 -10.75 25.14
C PRO A 163 13.83 -10.88 23.62
N GLN A 164 15.03 -10.62 23.09
CA GLN A 164 15.44 -11.10 21.78
C GLN A 164 15.59 -12.63 21.84
N LYS A 165 14.47 -13.34 21.86
CA LYS A 165 14.45 -14.73 21.40
C LYS A 165 14.48 -14.69 19.88
N ALA A 166 15.69 -14.73 19.32
CA ALA A 166 15.90 -14.98 17.90
C ALA A 166 15.37 -16.39 17.54
N GLY A 167 14.07 -16.49 17.28
CA GLY A 167 13.46 -17.69 16.71
C GLY A 167 14.01 -17.89 15.30
N ARG A 168 14.71 -19.01 15.06
CA ARG A 168 15.09 -19.41 13.69
C ARG A 168 13.83 -19.76 12.92
N ILE A 169 13.33 -18.84 12.10
CA ILE A 169 12.24 -19.09 11.14
C ILE A 169 12.88 -19.61 9.84
N ILE A 170 12.37 -20.73 9.29
CA ILE A 170 12.83 -21.27 8.01
C ILE A 170 11.65 -21.54 7.06
N PHE A 171 11.89 -21.42 5.75
CA PHE A 171 10.89 -21.75 4.73
C PHE A 171 10.94 -23.24 4.38
N PHE A 172 9.84 -23.96 4.61
CA PHE A 172 9.76 -25.41 4.45
C PHE A 172 8.42 -25.83 3.85
N LYS A 173 8.47 -26.54 2.71
CA LYS A 173 7.28 -27.02 1.95
C LYS A 173 6.22 -25.93 1.68
N GLY A 174 6.67 -24.74 1.27
CA GLY A 174 5.78 -23.64 0.89
C GLY A 174 5.18 -22.85 2.07
N LYS A 175 5.68 -23.04 3.30
CA LYS A 175 5.24 -22.31 4.49
C LYS A 175 6.43 -21.85 5.33
N TRP A 176 6.29 -20.71 5.98
CA TRP A 176 7.23 -20.24 7.01
C TRP A 176 6.98 -21.01 8.31
N VAL A 177 8.03 -21.65 8.82
CA VAL A 177 7.98 -22.46 10.03
C VAL A 177 8.91 -21.85 11.06
N ASP A 178 8.32 -21.38 12.16
CA ASP A 178 9.06 -20.91 13.32
C ASP A 178 9.53 -22.11 14.14
N LEU A 179 10.83 -22.38 14.12
CA LEU A 179 11.41 -23.54 14.81
C LEU A 179 11.34 -23.42 16.33
N SER A 180 11.10 -22.21 16.88
CA SER A 180 10.91 -22.01 18.32
C SER A 180 9.54 -22.49 18.81
N LYS A 181 8.54 -22.59 17.91
CA LYS A 181 7.19 -23.07 18.20
C LYS A 181 7.02 -24.59 18.07
N ILE A 182 8.05 -25.30 17.62
CA ILE A 182 8.03 -26.76 17.52
C ILE A 182 8.63 -27.35 18.79
N THR A 183 7.75 -27.87 19.65
CA THR A 183 8.11 -28.49 20.94
C THR A 183 8.80 -29.85 20.78
N ASP A 184 8.51 -30.58 19.70
CA ASP A 184 9.13 -31.88 19.40
C ASP A 184 10.53 -31.73 18.75
N PRO A 185 11.61 -32.13 19.44
CA PRO A 185 12.98 -31.98 18.95
C PRO A 185 13.27 -32.85 17.70
N ASN A 186 12.63 -34.00 17.56
CA ASN A 186 12.82 -34.89 16.40
C ASN A 186 12.17 -34.33 15.15
N ARG A 187 10.96 -33.77 15.30
CA ARG A 187 10.28 -33.05 14.22
C ARG A 187 11.09 -31.82 13.79
N ARG A 188 11.59 -31.03 14.76
CA ARG A 188 12.47 -29.88 14.49
C ARG A 188 13.73 -30.28 13.73
N ARG A 189 14.41 -31.35 14.15
CA ARG A 189 15.62 -31.89 13.49
C ARG A 189 15.34 -32.38 12.07
N THR A 190 14.22 -33.06 11.85
CA THR A 190 13.82 -33.57 10.52
C THR A 190 13.58 -32.44 9.53
N ILE A 191 12.91 -31.36 9.95
CA ILE A 191 12.64 -30.18 9.11
C ILE A 191 13.96 -29.49 8.73
N ILE A 192 14.89 -29.35 9.69
CA ILE A 192 16.22 -28.77 9.45
C ILE A 192 17.00 -29.60 8.42
N LEU A 193 17.06 -30.93 8.60
CA LEU A 193 17.80 -31.82 7.69
C LEU A 193 17.21 -31.85 6.28
N GLN A 194 15.88 -31.86 6.15
CA GLN A 194 15.23 -31.80 4.84
C GLN A 194 15.48 -30.44 4.14
N HIS A 195 15.42 -29.33 4.88
CA HIS A 195 15.74 -28.00 4.33
C HIS A 195 17.20 -27.93 3.84
N GLN A 196 18.16 -28.49 4.58
CA GLN A 196 19.58 -28.57 4.17
C GLN A 196 19.77 -29.44 2.91
N ARG A 197 19.08 -30.59 2.83
CA ARG A 197 19.17 -31.49 1.67
C ARG A 197 18.59 -30.86 0.39
N SER A 198 17.48 -30.12 0.49
CA SER A 198 16.94 -29.35 -0.64
C SER A 198 17.93 -28.29 -1.14
N ARG A 199 18.65 -27.60 -0.25
CA ARG A 199 19.67 -26.61 -0.63
C ARG A 199 20.86 -27.23 -1.37
N GLN A 200 21.32 -28.40 -0.94
CA GLN A 200 22.43 -29.10 -1.60
C GLN A 200 22.07 -29.57 -3.00
N LEU A 201 20.84 -30.04 -3.21
CA LEU A 201 20.36 -30.50 -4.53
C LEU A 201 20.22 -29.34 -5.53
N SER A 202 19.82 -28.14 -5.07
CA SER A 202 19.73 -26.95 -5.93
C SER A 202 21.09 -26.35 -6.29
N ALA A 203 22.13 -26.59 -5.48
CA ALA A 203 23.49 -26.11 -5.77
C ALA A 203 24.24 -26.99 -6.79
N ALA A 204 23.90 -28.28 -6.88
CA ALA A 204 24.56 -29.23 -7.76
C ALA A 204 24.11 -29.15 -9.24
N SER A 205 23.01 -28.44 -9.55
CA SER A 205 22.43 -28.38 -10.89
C SER A 205 23.02 -27.29 -11.81
N VAL A 206 24.07 -26.57 -11.38
CA VAL A 206 24.59 -25.37 -12.11
C VAL A 206 25.91 -25.63 -12.87
N SER A 207 26.47 -26.83 -12.81
CA SER A 207 27.80 -27.10 -13.40
C SER A 207 27.80 -28.26 -14.40
N SER A 208 27.24 -28.05 -15.59
CA SER A 208 27.63 -28.83 -16.79
C SER A 208 27.09 -28.20 -18.09
N SER A 209 27.93 -27.49 -18.84
CA SER A 209 27.71 -27.22 -20.28
C SER A 209 29.06 -26.91 -20.94
N SER A 210 29.62 -27.92 -21.59
CA SER A 210 30.85 -27.84 -22.39
C SER A 210 30.57 -27.51 -23.86
N SER A 211 31.56 -26.86 -24.46
CA SER A 211 31.70 -26.30 -25.80
C SER A 211 31.40 -27.22 -27.00
N SER A 212 30.82 -26.63 -28.05
CA SER A 212 31.07 -26.99 -29.46
C SER A 212 30.92 -25.75 -30.35
N ALA A 213 31.85 -25.60 -31.29
CA ALA A 213 32.06 -24.42 -32.14
C ALA A 213 31.44 -24.56 -33.56
N LEU A 214 31.37 -23.41 -34.25
CA LEU A 214 31.18 -23.15 -35.70
C LEU A 214 29.75 -22.81 -36.17
N SER A 215 29.49 -21.52 -36.39
CA SER A 215 29.25 -20.93 -37.72
C SER A 215 28.98 -19.43 -37.59
N ARG A 216 29.69 -18.59 -38.36
CA ARG A 216 29.61 -17.12 -38.31
C ARG A 216 28.47 -16.61 -39.20
N THR A 217 27.29 -16.42 -38.63
CA THR A 217 26.31 -15.43 -39.08
C THR A 217 26.42 -14.18 -38.19
N PRO A 218 26.13 -12.97 -38.68
CA PRO A 218 26.15 -11.77 -37.85
C PRO A 218 25.19 -11.99 -36.69
N SER A 219 25.75 -12.16 -35.49
CA SER A 219 24.94 -12.46 -34.32
C SER A 219 23.97 -11.30 -34.12
N PRO A 220 22.66 -11.57 -33.94
CA PRO A 220 21.74 -10.52 -33.53
C PRO A 220 22.36 -9.83 -32.30
N PRO A 221 22.32 -8.48 -32.23
CA PRO A 221 22.96 -7.74 -31.14
C PRO A 221 22.52 -8.40 -29.83
N LEU A 222 23.50 -8.86 -29.05
CA LEU A 222 23.27 -9.54 -27.78
C LEU A 222 22.35 -8.64 -26.95
N ARG A 223 21.06 -8.95 -26.97
CA ARG A 223 20.06 -8.20 -26.22
C ARG A 223 20.44 -8.44 -24.77
N GLY A 224 20.79 -7.37 -24.06
CA GLY A 224 21.04 -7.47 -22.63
C GLY A 224 19.85 -8.13 -21.94
N PRO A 225 20.02 -8.70 -20.74
CA PRO A 225 18.91 -9.28 -20.00
C PRO A 225 17.73 -8.29 -19.98
N ASP A 226 16.51 -8.77 -20.27
CA ASP A 226 15.31 -7.93 -20.42
C ASP A 226 15.06 -7.01 -19.20
N THR A 227 15.63 -7.37 -18.04
CA THR A 227 15.64 -6.59 -16.80
C THR A 227 16.38 -5.25 -16.92
N PHE A 228 17.56 -5.21 -17.54
CA PHE A 228 18.33 -3.97 -17.72
C PHE A 228 17.61 -3.00 -18.65
N GLN A 229 17.04 -3.52 -19.75
CA GLN A 229 16.26 -2.71 -20.68
C GLN A 229 15.02 -2.12 -19.97
N SER A 230 14.37 -2.90 -19.11
CA SER A 230 13.21 -2.44 -18.36
C SER A 230 13.56 -1.34 -17.34
N MET A 231 14.69 -1.45 -16.65
CA MET A 231 15.21 -0.38 -15.77
C MET A 231 15.55 0.88 -16.55
N GLU A 232 16.27 0.75 -17.66
CA GLU A 232 16.63 1.89 -18.51
C GLU A 232 15.38 2.60 -19.05
N ASN A 233 14.38 1.83 -19.50
CA ASN A 233 13.11 2.37 -19.95
C ASN A 233 12.40 3.14 -18.82
N MET A 234 12.47 2.66 -17.57
CA MET A 234 11.93 3.37 -16.41
C MET A 234 12.61 4.72 -16.21
N TYR A 235 13.95 4.76 -16.19
CA TYR A 235 14.70 5.99 -15.99
C TYR A 235 14.48 7.01 -17.11
N ARG A 236 14.45 6.54 -18.37
CA ARG A 236 14.10 7.38 -19.52
C ARG A 236 12.70 7.94 -19.38
N ALA A 237 11.71 7.10 -19.02
CA ALA A 237 10.34 7.56 -18.84
C ALA A 237 10.17 8.55 -17.68
N ILE A 238 10.91 8.40 -16.57
CA ILE A 238 10.92 9.38 -15.46
C ILE A 238 11.50 10.70 -15.95
N ARG A 239 12.65 10.67 -16.62
CA ARG A 239 13.28 11.88 -17.18
C ARG A 239 12.35 12.58 -18.16
N ASP A 240 11.77 11.84 -19.09
CA ASP A 240 10.89 12.37 -20.13
C ASP A 240 9.58 12.92 -19.52
N TYR A 241 9.05 12.27 -18.47
CA TYR A 241 7.92 12.78 -17.70
C TYR A 241 8.23 14.13 -17.05
N TYR A 242 9.34 14.25 -16.34
CA TYR A 242 9.72 15.50 -15.65
C TYR A 242 10.05 16.61 -16.66
N SER A 243 10.85 16.30 -17.68
CA SER A 243 11.19 17.24 -18.75
C SER A 243 9.94 17.75 -19.47
N GLY A 244 9.01 16.84 -19.82
CA GLY A 244 7.75 17.18 -20.45
C GLY A 244 6.82 18.00 -19.54
N SER A 245 6.80 17.70 -18.24
CA SER A 245 6.03 18.47 -17.25
C SER A 245 6.55 19.88 -17.05
N PHE A 246 7.88 20.07 -17.00
CA PHE A 246 8.50 21.39 -16.96
C PHE A 246 8.28 22.17 -18.25
N ALA A 247 8.52 21.55 -19.42
CA ALA A 247 8.29 22.20 -20.71
C ALA A 247 6.83 22.62 -20.93
N ALA A 248 5.88 21.90 -20.31
CA ALA A 248 4.46 22.23 -20.34
C ALA A 248 3.99 23.12 -19.18
N ASN A 249 4.89 23.63 -18.32
CA ASN A 249 4.57 24.44 -17.14
C ASN A 249 3.45 23.83 -16.27
N ARG A 250 3.48 22.52 -16.07
CA ARG A 250 2.46 21.81 -15.28
C ARG A 250 2.53 22.12 -13.80
N TRP A 251 3.72 22.49 -13.33
CA TRP A 251 3.99 22.75 -11.94
C TRP A 251 4.53 24.16 -11.79
N VAL A 252 3.88 24.92 -10.92
CA VAL A 252 4.33 26.25 -10.51
C VAL A 252 4.36 26.24 -8.99
N PHE A 253 5.50 26.58 -8.41
CA PHE A 253 5.69 26.54 -6.96
C PHE A 253 5.76 27.96 -6.39
N VAL A 254 5.33 28.09 -5.13
CA VAL A 254 5.29 29.33 -4.36
C VAL A 254 6.64 30.03 -4.37
N GLU A 255 7.72 29.26 -4.24
CA GLU A 255 9.10 29.75 -4.18
C GLU A 255 9.54 30.44 -5.48
N ASN A 256 8.82 30.23 -6.58
CA ASN A 256 9.12 30.79 -7.90
C ASN A 256 8.19 31.95 -8.29
N VAL A 257 7.30 32.35 -7.40
CA VAL A 257 6.27 33.36 -7.66
C VAL A 257 6.38 34.47 -6.59
N PRO A 258 6.18 35.75 -6.93
CA PRO A 258 6.17 36.83 -5.94
C PRO A 258 5.15 36.57 -4.83
N GLU A 259 5.44 37.00 -3.60
CA GLU A 259 4.61 36.74 -2.42
C GLU A 259 3.16 37.21 -2.58
N GLU A 260 2.97 38.34 -3.26
CA GLU A 260 1.67 38.92 -3.59
C GLU A 260 0.80 37.99 -4.46
N GLU A 261 1.42 37.09 -5.21
CA GLU A 261 0.78 36.18 -6.14
C GLU A 261 0.57 34.76 -5.60
N HIS A 262 1.09 34.44 -4.40
CA HIS A 262 1.05 33.08 -3.86
C HIS A 262 -0.36 32.50 -3.76
N THR A 263 -1.33 33.31 -3.37
CA THR A 263 -2.72 32.88 -3.18
C THR A 263 -3.60 33.16 -4.40
N THR A 264 -3.18 34.05 -5.29
CA THR A 264 -3.97 34.48 -6.44
C THR A 264 -3.60 33.73 -7.72
N ASN A 265 -2.37 33.18 -7.80
CA ASN A 265 -1.92 32.44 -8.96
C ASN A 265 -2.58 31.03 -8.99
N PRO A 266 -3.49 30.77 -9.95
CA PRO A 266 -4.24 29.52 -9.97
C PRO A 266 -3.36 28.29 -10.21
N LEU A 267 -2.19 28.44 -10.84
CA LEU A 267 -1.25 27.34 -11.09
C LEU A 267 -0.47 26.96 -9.82
N VAL A 268 -0.12 27.94 -8.99
CA VAL A 268 0.49 27.70 -7.67
C VAL A 268 -0.50 26.94 -6.78
N VAL A 269 -1.72 27.47 -6.64
CA VAL A 269 -2.79 26.83 -5.85
C VAL A 269 -3.08 25.42 -6.36
N GLN A 270 -3.12 25.24 -7.69
CA GLN A 270 -3.29 23.93 -8.32
C GLN A 270 -2.16 22.95 -7.96
N THR A 271 -0.91 23.39 -8.05
CA THR A 271 0.26 22.55 -7.74
C THR A 271 0.31 22.19 -6.27
N GLN A 272 0.08 23.14 -5.37
CA GLN A 272 0.01 22.89 -3.92
C GLN A 272 -1.12 21.94 -3.55
N THR A 273 -2.31 22.12 -4.14
CA THR A 273 -3.43 21.20 -3.95
C THR A 273 -3.05 19.79 -4.40
N GLY A 274 -2.35 19.66 -5.52
CA GLY A 274 -1.82 18.39 -6.03
C GLY A 274 -0.85 17.71 -5.08
N VAL A 275 0.10 18.47 -4.53
CA VAL A 275 1.06 18.02 -3.51
C VAL A 275 0.33 17.53 -2.27
N ARG A 276 -0.54 18.37 -1.70
CA ARG A 276 -1.28 18.05 -0.47
C ARG A 276 -2.12 16.78 -0.64
N ARG A 277 -2.86 16.66 -1.75
CA ARG A 277 -3.67 15.46 -2.03
C ARG A 277 -2.84 14.22 -2.23
N GLY A 278 -1.73 14.31 -2.97
CA GLY A 278 -0.85 13.17 -3.18
C GLY A 278 -0.23 12.69 -1.86
N PHE A 279 0.18 13.62 -1.00
CA PHE A 279 0.75 13.31 0.32
C PHE A 279 -0.30 12.67 1.23
N GLU A 280 -1.53 13.17 1.21
CA GLU A 280 -2.64 12.59 1.97
C GLU A 280 -2.98 11.16 1.50
N ILE A 281 -3.02 10.90 0.19
CA ILE A 281 -3.20 9.55 -0.37
C ILE A 281 -2.08 8.62 0.14
N TRP A 282 -0.83 9.07 0.07
CA TRP A 282 0.32 8.32 0.57
C TRP A 282 0.20 7.99 2.06
N ARG A 283 -0.17 8.99 2.85
CA ARG A 283 -0.30 8.86 4.30
C ARG A 283 -1.41 7.89 4.68
N ARG A 284 -2.59 8.02 4.08
CA ARG A 284 -3.71 7.09 4.26
C ARG A 284 -3.37 5.65 3.90
N PHE A 285 -2.57 5.43 2.85
CA PHE A 285 -2.06 4.08 2.58
C PHE A 285 -1.16 3.56 3.71
N ASN A 286 -0.30 4.40 4.29
CA ASN A 286 0.49 4.03 5.46
C ASN A 286 -0.39 3.78 6.70
N THR A 287 -1.43 4.56 6.92
CA THR A 287 -2.42 4.36 8.00
C THR A 287 -3.14 3.02 7.82
N ALA A 288 -3.59 2.71 6.60
CA ALA A 288 -4.21 1.43 6.28
C ALA A 288 -3.27 0.26 6.56
N LEU A 289 -1.99 0.40 6.21
CA LEU A 289 -0.97 -0.61 6.54
C LEU A 289 -0.80 -0.79 8.04
N ARG A 290 -0.71 0.31 8.81
CA ARG A 290 -0.61 0.29 10.27
C ARG A 290 -1.82 -0.41 10.90
N LEU A 291 -3.03 -0.01 10.55
CA LEU A 291 -4.26 -0.61 11.05
C LEU A 291 -4.32 -2.11 10.75
N PHE A 292 -3.99 -2.50 9.54
CA PHE A 292 -4.04 -3.91 9.18
C PHE A 292 -3.03 -4.76 9.96
N HIS A 293 -1.87 -4.19 10.31
CA HIS A 293 -0.88 -4.85 11.14
C HIS A 293 -1.23 -4.89 12.61
N ASP A 294 -2.12 -4.00 13.06
CA ASP A 294 -2.52 -3.91 14.44
C ASP A 294 -3.67 -4.89 14.75
N PRO A 295 -3.40 -5.98 15.50
CA PRO A 295 -4.43 -6.94 15.88
C PRO A 295 -5.29 -6.46 17.07
N SER A 296 -5.02 -5.28 17.64
CA SER A 296 -5.71 -4.75 18.84
C SER A 296 -7.23 -4.72 18.68
N HIS A 297 -7.71 -4.38 17.49
CA HIS A 297 -9.13 -4.34 17.18
C HIS A 297 -9.47 -5.24 15.99
N SER A 298 -10.50 -6.05 16.17
CA SER A 298 -11.03 -6.95 15.14
C SER A 298 -11.49 -6.23 13.86
N ASP A 299 -11.81 -4.93 13.98
CA ASP A 299 -12.31 -4.08 12.91
C ASP A 299 -11.21 -3.33 12.14
N ASN A 300 -9.98 -3.27 12.66
CA ASN A 300 -8.88 -2.52 12.03
C ASN A 300 -8.63 -2.95 10.58
N ARG A 301 -8.77 -4.24 10.30
CA ARG A 301 -8.64 -4.78 8.95
C ARG A 301 -9.73 -4.28 8.00
N ALA A 302 -10.98 -4.17 8.47
CA ALA A 302 -12.07 -3.66 7.66
C ALA A 302 -11.88 -2.15 7.39
N GLN A 303 -11.45 -1.40 8.41
CA GLN A 303 -11.11 0.02 8.27
C GLN A 303 -9.94 0.25 7.30
N ALA A 304 -8.88 -0.55 7.38
CA ALA A 304 -7.77 -0.51 6.44
C ALA A 304 -8.25 -0.71 4.98
N ILE A 305 -9.17 -1.65 4.74
CA ILE A 305 -9.76 -1.86 3.41
C ILE A 305 -10.58 -0.64 2.97
N LYS A 306 -11.37 -0.03 3.86
CA LYS A 306 -12.12 1.20 3.57
C LYS A 306 -11.18 2.35 3.17
N ILE A 307 -10.11 2.57 3.93
CA ILE A 307 -9.10 3.59 3.63
C ILE A 307 -8.44 3.32 2.27
N ILE A 308 -8.07 2.07 1.97
CA ILE A 308 -7.51 1.70 0.67
C ILE A 308 -8.47 2.07 -0.47
N ARG A 309 -9.77 1.79 -0.33
CA ARG A 309 -10.76 2.15 -1.36
C ARG A 309 -10.85 3.66 -1.56
N ILE A 310 -10.86 4.44 -0.48
CA ILE A 310 -10.79 5.92 -0.54
C ILE A 310 -9.54 6.35 -1.33
N CYS A 311 -8.37 5.80 -1.01
CA CYS A 311 -7.13 6.13 -1.71
C CYS A 311 -7.20 5.83 -3.21
N PHE A 312 -7.80 4.71 -3.62
CA PHE A 312 -7.95 4.36 -5.05
C PHE A 312 -8.86 5.36 -5.77
N ALA A 313 -9.98 5.76 -5.16
CA ALA A 313 -10.90 6.75 -5.71
C ALA A 313 -10.22 8.13 -5.84
N GLU A 314 -9.46 8.54 -4.82
CA GLU A 314 -8.75 9.82 -4.82
C GLU A 314 -7.57 9.86 -5.77
N LEU A 315 -6.86 8.75 -5.92
CA LEU A 315 -5.79 8.62 -6.90
C LEU A 315 -6.33 8.81 -8.32
N THR A 316 -7.47 8.17 -8.63
CA THR A 316 -8.19 8.37 -9.90
C THR A 316 -8.56 9.84 -10.10
N ALA A 317 -9.19 10.47 -9.10
CA ALA A 317 -9.60 11.88 -9.20
C ALA A 317 -8.41 12.83 -9.36
N THR A 318 -7.30 12.56 -8.67
CA THR A 318 -6.07 13.36 -8.73
C THR A 318 -5.45 13.28 -10.12
N LEU A 319 -5.31 12.07 -10.69
CA LEU A 319 -4.75 11.89 -12.02
C LEU A 319 -5.68 12.43 -13.14
N LEU A 320 -7.01 12.28 -13.01
CA LEU A 320 -7.97 12.86 -13.95
C LEU A 320 -7.96 14.38 -13.96
N SER A 321 -7.61 15.01 -12.84
CA SER A 321 -7.54 16.46 -12.78
C SER A 321 -6.35 17.05 -13.56
N GLY A 322 -5.32 16.24 -13.88
CA GLY A 322 -4.05 16.72 -14.45
C GLY A 322 -3.29 17.66 -13.51
N ARG A 323 -3.57 17.57 -12.21
CA ARG A 323 -3.01 18.41 -11.13
C ARG A 323 -2.13 17.58 -10.20
N GLU A 324 -1.48 16.55 -10.71
CA GLU A 324 -0.68 15.65 -9.92
C GLU A 324 0.59 16.31 -9.39
N SER A 325 0.93 15.96 -8.16
CA SER A 325 2.24 16.28 -7.57
C SER A 325 3.37 15.63 -8.37
N PRO A 326 4.54 16.28 -8.52
CA PRO A 326 5.73 15.60 -9.02
C PRO A 326 6.07 14.36 -8.18
N LEU A 327 5.79 14.38 -6.87
CA LEU A 327 6.09 13.27 -5.94
C LEU A 327 5.07 12.13 -5.99
N LEU A 328 3.90 12.31 -6.61
CA LEU A 328 2.81 11.32 -6.56
C LEU A 328 3.24 9.95 -7.08
N LEU A 329 4.01 9.92 -8.18
CA LEU A 329 4.57 8.70 -8.74
C LEU A 329 5.34 7.90 -7.70
N PHE A 330 6.23 8.56 -6.97
CA PHE A 330 7.15 7.92 -6.03
C PHE A 330 6.46 7.52 -4.74
N TRP A 331 5.50 8.31 -4.27
CA TRP A 331 4.64 7.91 -3.17
C TRP A 331 3.89 6.61 -3.50
N VAL A 332 3.29 6.51 -4.69
CA VAL A 332 2.59 5.30 -5.12
C VAL A 332 3.55 4.12 -5.27
N MET A 333 4.73 4.31 -5.87
CA MET A 333 5.75 3.26 -5.98
C MET A 333 6.27 2.82 -4.60
N HIS A 334 6.38 3.74 -3.65
CA HIS A 334 6.74 3.41 -2.27
C HIS A 334 5.65 2.56 -1.61
N ILE A 335 4.36 2.89 -1.77
CA ILE A 335 3.25 2.05 -1.28
C ILE A 335 3.28 0.66 -1.91
N MET A 336 3.55 0.54 -3.21
CA MET A 336 3.71 -0.77 -3.87
C MET A 336 4.86 -1.57 -3.25
N THR A 337 5.98 -0.91 -2.97
CA THR A 337 7.15 -1.51 -2.31
C THR A 337 6.78 -2.00 -0.90
N LEU A 338 5.97 -1.24 -0.15
CA LEU A 338 5.45 -1.68 1.15
C LEU A 338 4.53 -2.88 1.01
N PHE A 339 3.51 -2.83 0.14
CA PHE A 339 2.55 -3.93 -0.07
C PHE A 339 3.23 -5.25 -0.40
N ARG A 340 4.30 -5.20 -1.19
CA ARG A 340 5.09 -6.38 -1.54
C ARG A 340 5.89 -6.93 -0.36
N ASN A 341 6.57 -6.03 0.36
CA ASN A 341 7.56 -6.40 1.37
C ASN A 341 6.95 -6.64 2.75
N THR A 342 5.68 -6.33 2.94
CA THR A 342 4.91 -6.60 4.14
C THR A 342 4.60 -8.11 4.28
N PRO A 343 5.22 -8.83 5.24
CA PRO A 343 4.98 -10.26 5.42
C PRO A 343 3.61 -10.56 6.06
N GLY A 344 3.05 -11.73 5.75
CA GLY A 344 2.02 -12.39 6.57
C GLY A 344 0.58 -11.86 6.49
N ALA A 345 0.33 -10.76 5.79
CA ALA A 345 -0.94 -10.04 5.86
C ALA A 345 -1.91 -10.31 4.68
N GLY A 346 -1.48 -11.02 3.64
CA GLY A 346 -2.23 -11.09 2.37
C GLY A 346 -2.18 -9.79 1.56
N PHE A 347 -1.42 -8.79 2.02
CA PHE A 347 -1.15 -7.53 1.33
C PHE A 347 -0.32 -7.67 0.07
N GLY A 348 0.48 -8.74 -0.06
CA GLY A 348 1.20 -9.00 -1.31
C GLY A 348 0.28 -9.08 -2.53
N ASN A 349 -1.02 -9.34 -2.35
CA ASN A 349 -2.00 -9.31 -3.43
C ASN A 349 -2.46 -7.88 -3.80
N MET A 350 -2.31 -6.89 -2.90
CA MET A 350 -2.70 -5.51 -3.13
C MET A 350 -1.80 -4.79 -4.12
N GLU A 351 -0.51 -5.14 -4.18
CA GLU A 351 0.42 -4.59 -5.17
C GLU A 351 -0.09 -4.85 -6.62
N PRO A 352 -0.43 -6.10 -7.02
CA PRO A 352 -1.09 -6.36 -8.30
C PRO A 352 -2.39 -5.59 -8.52
N TYR A 353 -3.24 -5.42 -7.50
CA TYR A 353 -4.51 -4.68 -7.65
C TYR A 353 -4.28 -3.18 -7.88
N LEU A 354 -3.38 -2.56 -7.11
CA LEU A 354 -3.01 -1.16 -7.27
C LEU A 354 -2.39 -0.92 -8.64
N LEU A 355 -1.48 -1.79 -9.07
CA LEU A 355 -0.84 -1.63 -10.37
C LEU A 355 -1.82 -1.88 -11.52
N LYS A 356 -2.72 -2.85 -11.39
CA LYS A 356 -3.78 -3.09 -12.37
C LYS A 356 -4.70 -1.86 -12.49
N HIS A 357 -5.11 -1.29 -11.36
CA HIS A 357 -5.92 -0.07 -11.33
C HIS A 357 -5.20 1.09 -12.05
N LEU A 358 -3.93 1.34 -11.72
CA LEU A 358 -3.11 2.35 -12.39
C LEU A 358 -2.96 2.10 -13.89
N PHE A 359 -2.82 0.84 -14.29
CA PHE A 359 -2.75 0.44 -15.69
C PHE A 359 -4.07 0.73 -16.43
N GLU A 360 -5.21 0.33 -15.88
CA GLU A 360 -6.54 0.60 -16.44
C GLU A 360 -6.81 2.12 -16.52
N LEU A 361 -6.29 2.89 -15.56
CA LEU A 361 -6.31 4.34 -15.61
C LEU A 361 -5.49 4.90 -16.80
N THR A 362 -4.43 4.24 -17.25
CA THR A 362 -3.68 4.71 -18.45
C THR A 362 -4.53 4.71 -19.72
N GLU A 363 -5.49 3.79 -19.81
CA GLU A 363 -6.37 3.67 -20.97
C GLU A 363 -7.45 4.74 -20.98
N THR A 364 -7.86 5.21 -19.80
CA THR A 364 -9.00 6.12 -19.62
C THR A 364 -8.58 7.57 -19.36
N ILE A 365 -7.46 7.81 -18.70
CA ILE A 365 -7.01 9.15 -18.38
C ILE A 365 -6.47 9.83 -19.64
N ARG A 366 -7.15 10.91 -20.00
CA ARG A 366 -6.75 11.86 -21.03
C ARG A 366 -6.67 13.24 -20.39
N LEU A 367 -5.70 14.03 -20.84
CA LEU A 367 -5.65 15.45 -20.53
C LEU A 367 -6.82 16.16 -21.22
N ARG A 368 -7.09 17.41 -20.84
CA ARG A 368 -8.17 18.23 -21.44
C ARG A 368 -8.04 18.38 -22.96
N ASP A 369 -6.83 18.27 -23.48
CA ASP A 369 -6.52 18.33 -24.91
C ASP A 369 -6.63 16.97 -25.63
N GLY A 370 -7.13 15.93 -24.95
CA GLY A 370 -7.28 14.58 -25.50
C GLY A 370 -5.99 13.77 -25.56
N ARG A 371 -4.82 14.34 -25.22
CA ARG A 371 -3.56 13.58 -25.18
C ARG A 371 -3.55 12.60 -24.00
N GLN A 372 -2.79 11.52 -24.14
CA GLN A 372 -2.55 10.61 -23.02
C GLN A 372 -1.81 11.34 -21.90
N HIS A 373 -2.17 11.03 -20.66
CA HIS A 373 -1.47 11.57 -19.50
C HIS A 373 0.01 11.10 -19.52
N PRO A 374 1.01 11.96 -19.24
CA PRO A 374 2.41 11.56 -19.28
C PRO A 374 2.76 10.38 -18.34
N THR A 375 2.08 10.29 -17.20
CA THR A 375 2.24 9.15 -16.28
C THR A 375 1.74 7.83 -16.87
N ALA A 376 0.91 7.85 -17.93
CA ALA A 376 0.40 6.63 -18.57
C ALA A 376 1.55 5.73 -19.06
N THR A 377 2.60 6.33 -19.62
CA THR A 377 3.79 5.60 -20.05
C THR A 377 4.52 4.96 -18.88
N LEU A 378 4.66 5.69 -17.77
CA LEU A 378 5.29 5.18 -16.53
C LEU A 378 4.53 3.96 -15.98
N TRP A 379 3.20 4.07 -15.84
CA TRP A 379 2.36 2.97 -15.34
C TRP A 379 2.36 1.77 -16.30
N ARG A 380 2.41 1.99 -17.61
CA ARG A 380 2.52 0.94 -18.63
C ARG A 380 3.85 0.20 -18.54
N ILE A 381 4.96 0.92 -18.36
CA ILE A 381 6.29 0.31 -18.16
C ILE A 381 6.29 -0.51 -16.87
N LEU A 382 5.75 0.04 -15.77
CA LEU A 382 5.61 -0.67 -14.50
C LEU A 382 4.83 -1.99 -14.67
N TRP A 383 3.74 -1.99 -15.44
CA TRP A 383 2.90 -3.16 -15.68
C TRP A 383 3.52 -4.20 -16.62
N SER A 384 4.12 -3.77 -17.73
CA SER A 384 4.51 -4.65 -18.86
C SER A 384 5.88 -5.34 -18.75
N GLY A 385 6.71 -4.95 -17.78
CA GLY A 385 8.05 -5.53 -17.62
C GLY A 385 8.88 -4.88 -16.51
N GLY A 386 8.51 -3.67 -16.10
CA GLY A 386 9.10 -2.97 -14.96
C GLY A 386 8.94 -3.71 -13.63
N LYS A 387 7.96 -4.59 -13.48
CA LYS A 387 7.81 -5.45 -12.29
C LYS A 387 9.04 -6.30 -12.01
N GLY A 388 9.67 -6.86 -13.06
CA GLY A 388 10.88 -7.64 -12.91
C GLY A 388 12.06 -6.75 -12.52
N ALA A 389 12.19 -5.59 -13.17
CA ALA A 389 13.25 -4.61 -12.88
C ALA A 389 13.17 -3.99 -11.47
N LEU A 390 11.96 -3.63 -11.00
CA LEU A 390 11.75 -3.07 -9.67
C LEU A 390 11.80 -4.11 -8.57
N PHE A 391 11.45 -5.37 -8.87
CA PHE A 391 11.11 -6.29 -7.82
C PHE A 391 11.58 -7.76 -7.99
N GLU A 392 11.99 -8.19 -9.18
CA GLU A 392 12.71 -9.44 -9.40
C GLU A 392 14.21 -9.17 -9.47
N SER A 393 14.85 -9.09 -8.30
CA SER A 393 16.31 -9.21 -8.25
C SER A 393 16.75 -10.53 -8.89
N LEU A 394 17.87 -10.50 -9.62
CA LEU A 394 18.54 -11.64 -10.22
C LEU A 394 18.84 -12.71 -9.15
N ALA A 395 17.91 -13.64 -8.97
CA ALA A 395 18.08 -14.98 -8.38
C ALA A 395 19.00 -15.11 -7.15
N THR A 396 19.06 -14.13 -6.24
CA THR A 396 19.65 -14.36 -4.94
C THR A 396 18.62 -15.12 -4.12
N ASN A 397 18.87 -16.39 -3.76
CA ASN A 397 18.02 -17.17 -2.85
C ASN A 397 17.92 -16.58 -1.41
N ASP A 398 18.29 -15.31 -1.25
CA ASP A 398 18.26 -14.52 -0.04
C ASP A 398 17.07 -13.53 -0.08
N PRO A 399 16.02 -13.75 0.73
CA PRO A 399 14.88 -12.84 0.85
C PRO A 399 15.27 -11.42 1.26
N GLU A 400 16.35 -11.25 2.04
CA GLU A 400 16.81 -9.92 2.45
C GLU A 400 17.41 -9.16 1.25
N GLY A 401 18.17 -9.85 0.41
CA GLY A 401 18.68 -9.30 -0.85
C GLY A 401 17.58 -8.80 -1.79
N HIS A 402 16.47 -9.53 -1.90
CA HIS A 402 15.31 -9.11 -2.73
C HIS A 402 14.64 -7.85 -2.22
N MET A 403 14.40 -7.75 -0.90
CA MET A 403 13.78 -6.58 -0.31
C MET A 403 14.66 -5.35 -0.55
N ASN A 404 15.96 -5.47 -0.30
CA ASN A 404 16.92 -4.38 -0.47
C ASN A 404 17.01 -3.87 -1.91
N ALA A 405 16.94 -4.76 -2.90
CA ALA A 405 16.97 -4.36 -4.31
C ALA A 405 15.78 -3.47 -4.71
N SER A 406 14.57 -3.75 -4.19
CA SER A 406 13.37 -2.97 -4.52
C SER A 406 13.46 -1.53 -3.99
N TYR A 407 13.90 -1.39 -2.73
CA TYR A 407 14.14 -0.08 -2.11
C TYR A 407 15.28 0.68 -2.81
N ALA A 408 16.39 0.02 -3.10
CA ALA A 408 17.52 0.64 -3.80
C ALA A 408 17.11 1.15 -5.20
N HIS A 409 16.33 0.38 -5.95
CA HIS A 409 15.85 0.82 -7.26
C HIS A 409 14.88 2.00 -7.15
N LEU A 410 13.91 1.95 -6.23
CA LEU A 410 13.01 3.07 -5.95
C LEU A 410 13.80 4.34 -5.57
N SER A 411 14.78 4.23 -4.67
CA SER A 411 15.66 5.32 -4.28
C SER A 411 16.43 5.90 -5.47
N THR A 412 16.88 5.05 -6.40
CA THR A 412 17.56 5.49 -7.63
C THR A 412 16.61 6.25 -8.56
N CYS A 413 15.38 5.76 -8.74
CA CYS A 413 14.34 6.45 -9.50
C CYS A 413 14.01 7.84 -8.93
N ILE A 414 13.89 7.95 -7.60
CA ILE A 414 13.64 9.23 -6.93
C ILE A 414 14.86 10.15 -7.07
N THR A 415 16.07 9.62 -6.96
CA THR A 415 17.32 10.38 -7.13
C THR A 415 17.40 10.98 -8.53
N ALA A 416 17.08 10.21 -9.57
CA ALA A 416 17.06 10.71 -10.94
C ALA A 416 16.04 11.85 -11.12
N ALA A 417 14.87 11.76 -10.50
CA ALA A 417 13.90 12.86 -10.50
C ALA A 417 14.37 14.08 -9.69
N ALA A 418 15.04 13.87 -8.56
CA ALA A 418 15.65 14.95 -7.78
C ALA A 418 16.70 15.69 -8.61
N ASP A 419 17.53 14.98 -9.39
CA ASP A 419 18.52 15.58 -10.29
C ASP A 419 17.85 16.41 -11.40
N GLN A 420 16.73 15.94 -11.97
CA GLN A 420 15.96 16.72 -12.93
C GLN A 420 15.37 18.00 -12.30
N PHE A 421 14.84 17.90 -11.08
CA PHE A 421 14.35 19.07 -10.33
C PHE A 421 15.48 20.05 -10.01
N ALA A 422 16.62 19.54 -9.55
CA ALA A 422 17.79 20.34 -9.22
C ALA A 422 18.33 21.08 -10.45
N GLY A 423 18.36 20.43 -11.61
CA GLY A 423 18.77 21.06 -12.86
C GLY A 423 17.84 22.19 -13.31
N HIS A 424 16.56 22.15 -12.92
CA HIS A 424 15.57 23.15 -13.33
C HIS A 424 15.39 24.28 -12.30
N PHE A 425 15.28 23.95 -11.01
CA PHE A 425 14.99 24.90 -9.92
C PHE A 425 16.16 25.11 -8.94
N GLY A 426 17.22 24.31 -9.04
CA GLY A 426 18.36 24.35 -8.12
C GLY A 426 18.34 23.28 -7.02
N GLU A 427 19.52 22.98 -6.48
CA GLU A 427 19.73 21.97 -5.42
C GLU A 427 19.01 22.32 -4.11
N THR A 428 18.82 23.61 -3.84
CA THR A 428 18.22 24.13 -2.60
C THR A 428 16.71 24.36 -2.72
N HIS A 429 16.10 24.07 -3.87
CA HIS A 429 14.66 24.22 -4.04
C HIS A 429 13.92 23.23 -3.14
N LYS A 430 12.79 23.63 -2.53
CA LYS A 430 12.05 22.82 -1.55
C LYS A 430 11.72 21.42 -2.06
N ARG A 431 11.20 21.32 -3.29
CA ARG A 431 10.85 20.02 -3.88
C ARG A 431 12.07 19.15 -4.21
N THR A 432 13.22 19.76 -4.49
CA THR A 432 14.48 19.03 -4.65
C THR A 432 14.86 18.38 -3.31
N VAL A 433 14.86 19.17 -2.24
CA VAL A 433 15.16 18.71 -0.87
C VAL A 433 14.17 17.62 -0.41
N GLU A 434 12.89 17.77 -0.70
CA GLU A 434 11.86 16.76 -0.40
C GLU A 434 12.11 15.45 -1.16
N LEU A 435 12.41 15.51 -2.46
CA LEU A 435 12.75 14.32 -3.27
C LEU A 435 14.03 13.65 -2.76
N ARG A 436 15.06 14.42 -2.38
CA ARG A 436 16.28 13.86 -1.77
C ARG A 436 15.98 13.16 -0.46
N SER A 437 15.14 13.76 0.39
CA SER A 437 14.71 13.18 1.66
C SER A 437 13.95 11.87 1.44
N LEU A 438 13.02 11.86 0.48
CA LEU A 438 12.28 10.65 0.10
C LEU A 438 13.20 9.58 -0.49
N ALA A 439 14.19 9.95 -1.32
CA ALA A 439 15.17 9.01 -1.87
C ALA A 439 16.00 8.33 -0.76
N ILE A 440 16.44 9.11 0.24
CA ILE A 440 17.16 8.59 1.41
C ILE A 440 16.24 7.67 2.20
N TYR A 441 15.01 8.10 2.49
CA TYR A 441 14.02 7.30 3.20
C TYR A 441 13.77 5.94 2.53
N CYS A 442 13.58 5.94 1.20
CA CYS A 442 13.35 4.75 0.40
C CYS A 442 14.62 3.96 0.06
N SER A 443 15.81 4.35 0.53
CA SER A 443 17.07 3.64 0.18
C SER A 443 17.20 2.26 0.82
N LEU A 444 16.48 2.01 1.92
CA LEU A 444 16.47 0.75 2.66
C LEU A 444 15.07 0.51 3.25
N PRO A 445 14.74 -0.71 3.69
CA PRO A 445 13.57 -0.98 4.52
C PRO A 445 13.62 -0.24 5.87
N MET A 446 12.46 0.07 6.46
CA MET A 446 12.36 0.85 7.71
C MET A 446 13.22 0.29 8.85
N PHE A 447 13.18 -1.01 9.10
CA PHE A 447 13.90 -1.70 10.18
C PHE A 447 15.15 -2.44 9.68
N HIS A 448 15.78 -1.96 8.63
CA HIS A 448 16.96 -2.61 8.06
C HIS A 448 18.18 -2.52 9.01
N PRO A 449 19.02 -3.58 9.16
CA PRO A 449 20.19 -3.54 10.04
C PRO A 449 21.19 -2.42 9.74
N ARG A 450 21.22 -1.95 8.49
CA ARG A 450 22.02 -0.80 8.04
C ARG A 450 21.30 0.55 8.18
N ALA A 451 20.34 0.70 9.08
CA ALA A 451 19.64 1.96 9.30
C ALA A 451 20.59 3.16 9.57
N HIS A 452 21.78 2.90 10.13
CA HIS A 452 22.81 3.91 10.35
C HIS A 452 23.29 4.60 9.05
N THR A 453 23.36 3.88 7.92
CA THR A 453 23.76 4.50 6.64
C THR A 453 22.70 5.48 6.12
N ARG A 454 21.43 5.25 6.45
CA ARG A 454 20.35 6.21 6.16
C ARG A 454 20.47 7.44 7.06
N LEU A 455 20.78 7.24 8.33
CA LEU A 455 20.98 8.32 9.29
C LEU A 455 22.12 9.26 8.85
N GLU A 456 23.27 8.72 8.46
CA GLU A 456 24.42 9.51 7.95
C GLU A 456 24.02 10.37 6.74
N LYS A 457 23.25 9.80 5.80
CA LYS A 457 22.75 10.54 4.63
C LYS A 457 21.79 11.68 5.01
N PHE A 458 20.90 11.46 5.98
CA PHE A 458 20.03 12.52 6.47
C PHE A 458 20.79 13.60 7.20
N GLN A 459 21.81 13.25 8.01
CA GLN A 459 22.67 14.22 8.69
C GLN A 459 23.45 15.08 7.69
N ASP A 460 24.01 14.48 6.63
CA ASP A 460 24.69 15.19 5.55
C ASP A 460 23.73 16.13 4.80
N LEU A 461 22.54 15.66 4.44
CA LEU A 461 21.52 16.51 3.79
C LEU A 461 21.08 17.66 4.71
N PHE A 462 20.86 17.38 5.99
CA PHE A 462 20.48 18.39 6.98
C PHE A 462 21.56 19.46 7.14
N ALA A 463 22.83 19.07 7.26
CA ALA A 463 23.96 20.00 7.31
C ALA A 463 24.06 20.85 6.04
N LYS A 464 23.86 20.26 4.86
CA LYS A 464 23.87 21.02 3.58
C LYS A 464 22.76 22.06 3.53
N VAL A 465 21.54 21.67 3.87
CA VAL A 465 20.35 22.54 3.82
C VAL A 465 20.48 23.67 4.85
N THR A 466 20.83 23.35 6.10
CA THR A 466 21.01 24.36 7.17
C THR A 466 22.11 25.36 6.85
N ASN A 467 23.26 24.90 6.35
CA ASN A 467 24.37 25.79 6.00
C ASN A 467 24.07 26.72 4.81
N GLN A 468 23.11 26.36 3.96
CA GLN A 468 22.80 27.12 2.74
C GLN A 468 21.67 28.15 2.93
N ILE A 469 20.71 27.90 3.81
CA ILE A 469 19.50 28.72 3.90
C ILE A 469 19.68 29.92 4.84
N GLY A 470 20.59 29.86 5.81
CA GLY A 470 20.91 30.97 6.73
C GLY A 470 19.82 31.27 7.78
N GLU A 471 18.54 31.19 7.41
CA GLU A 471 17.38 31.30 8.30
C GLU A 471 16.50 30.04 8.25
N PHE A 472 15.71 29.80 9.31
CA PHE A 472 14.77 28.69 9.35
C PHE A 472 13.62 28.88 8.34
N ASP A 473 13.33 27.85 7.54
CA ASP A 473 12.20 27.82 6.62
C ASP A 473 11.62 26.40 6.43
N ALA A 474 10.70 26.25 5.47
CA ALA A 474 10.04 24.97 5.18
C ALA A 474 11.02 23.83 4.83
N ARG A 475 12.18 24.12 4.24
CA ARG A 475 13.16 23.11 3.81
C ARG A 475 13.93 22.55 4.99
N ASP A 476 14.33 23.41 5.92
CA ASP A 476 14.91 22.97 7.21
C ASP A 476 13.90 22.08 7.94
N MET A 477 12.65 22.54 8.05
CA MET A 477 11.59 21.83 8.75
C MET A 477 11.35 20.43 8.15
N ASP A 478 11.29 20.32 6.83
CA ASP A 478 11.10 19.04 6.13
C ASP A 478 12.25 18.07 6.44
N VAL A 479 13.51 18.46 6.21
CA VAL A 479 14.67 17.57 6.43
C VAL A 479 14.83 17.20 7.89
N ARG A 480 14.60 18.15 8.79
CA ARG A 480 14.63 17.94 10.23
C ARG A 480 13.57 16.93 10.68
N GLY A 481 12.35 17.03 10.13
CA GLY A 481 11.28 16.05 10.38
C GLY A 481 11.68 14.64 9.93
N TRP A 482 12.27 14.50 8.75
CA TRP A 482 12.78 13.20 8.27
C TRP A 482 13.92 12.65 9.15
N LEU A 483 14.86 13.50 9.55
CA LEU A 483 15.97 13.11 10.43
C LEU A 483 15.48 12.70 11.82
N ALA A 484 14.56 13.46 12.42
CA ALA A 484 13.94 13.12 13.70
C ALA A 484 13.14 11.81 13.60
N SER A 485 12.41 11.58 12.51
CA SER A 485 11.74 10.31 12.25
C SER A 485 12.73 9.14 12.19
N GLN A 486 13.91 9.33 11.59
CA GLN A 486 14.94 8.30 11.55
C GLN A 486 15.52 8.01 12.94
N TYR A 487 15.78 9.02 13.77
CA TYR A 487 16.18 8.82 15.16
C TYR A 487 15.10 8.08 15.96
N PHE A 488 13.84 8.46 15.79
CA PHE A 488 12.70 7.80 16.41
C PHE A 488 12.62 6.31 16.05
N ILE A 489 12.73 5.95 14.76
CA ILE A 489 12.73 4.55 14.29
C ILE A 489 13.89 3.75 14.91
N MET A 490 15.02 4.39 15.17
CA MET A 490 16.19 3.77 15.81
C MET A 490 16.06 3.68 17.34
N GLY A 491 14.97 4.17 17.93
CA GLY A 491 14.77 4.23 19.39
C GLY A 491 15.61 5.31 20.09
N ARG A 492 16.24 6.21 19.33
CA ARG A 492 17.04 7.34 19.84
C ARG A 492 16.12 8.53 20.13
N LEU A 493 15.24 8.36 21.11
CA LEU A 493 14.13 9.30 21.36
C LEU A 493 14.60 10.69 21.78
N ASP A 494 15.68 10.76 22.57
CA ASP A 494 16.21 12.05 23.04
C ASP A 494 16.86 12.85 21.91
N ASP A 495 17.55 12.18 20.99
CA ASP A 495 18.09 12.82 19.78
C ASP A 495 16.96 13.30 18.86
N ALA A 496 15.88 12.52 18.73
CA ALA A 496 14.71 12.92 17.96
C ALA A 496 14.00 14.14 18.59
N ALA A 497 13.84 14.14 19.92
CA ALA A 497 13.25 15.25 20.66
C ALA A 497 14.11 16.51 20.57
N ALA A 498 15.43 16.39 20.77
CA ALA A 498 16.36 17.52 20.74
C ALA A 498 16.39 18.24 19.38
N LEU A 499 16.00 17.58 18.29
CA LEU A 499 15.84 18.24 16.99
C LEU A 499 14.60 19.12 16.90
N LEU A 500 13.49 18.70 17.50
CA LEU A 500 12.17 19.31 17.31
C LEU A 500 11.79 20.27 18.46
N GLU A 501 12.19 19.95 19.69
CA GLU A 501 11.87 20.68 20.91
C GLU A 501 12.25 22.16 20.85
N PRO A 502 13.46 22.56 20.36
CA PRO A 502 13.80 23.98 20.24
C PRO A 502 12.87 24.79 19.32
N LEU A 503 12.21 24.14 18.37
CA LEU A 503 11.28 24.80 17.44
C LEU A 503 9.86 24.92 18.02
N VAL A 504 9.52 24.10 19.01
CA VAL A 504 8.20 24.11 19.65
C VAL A 504 8.20 24.96 20.91
N ASP A 505 9.30 24.92 21.69
CA ASP A 505 9.39 25.58 22.98
C ASP A 505 9.68 27.08 22.87
N ASP A 506 10.41 27.51 21.82
CA ASP A 506 10.61 28.93 21.53
C ASP A 506 9.37 29.51 20.82
N PRO A 507 8.64 30.47 21.43
CA PRO A 507 7.44 31.06 20.82
C PRO A 507 7.69 31.70 19.45
N ALA A 508 8.88 32.26 19.22
CA ALA A 508 9.22 32.86 17.94
C ALA A 508 9.40 31.80 16.85
N MET A 509 10.05 30.68 17.17
CA MET A 509 10.18 29.55 16.24
C MET A 509 8.87 28.79 16.06
N ALA A 510 8.07 28.63 17.12
CA ALA A 510 6.76 28.00 17.03
C ALA A 510 5.83 28.78 16.07
N ALA A 511 5.89 30.11 16.10
CA ALA A 511 5.18 30.96 15.13
C ALA A 511 5.67 30.72 13.69
N LYS A 512 6.99 30.56 13.48
CA LYS A 512 7.55 30.21 12.16
C LYS A 512 7.12 28.81 11.71
N VAL A 513 7.13 27.82 12.59
CA VAL A 513 6.63 26.46 12.28
C VAL A 513 5.16 26.51 11.89
N ALA A 514 4.35 27.29 12.59
CA ALA A 514 2.93 27.49 12.26
C ALA A 514 2.70 28.23 10.93
N SER A 515 3.67 29.00 10.46
CA SER A 515 3.62 29.68 9.16
C SER A 515 3.92 28.77 7.95
N VAL A 516 4.16 27.47 8.16
CA VAL A 516 4.42 26.49 7.09
C VAL A 516 3.31 25.42 7.05
N PRO A 517 2.08 25.76 6.57
CA PRO A 517 0.90 24.89 6.68
C PRO A 517 1.03 23.52 6.01
N GLU A 518 1.97 23.36 5.08
CA GLU A 518 2.16 22.10 4.36
C GLU A 518 2.78 20.99 5.23
N ALA A 519 3.49 21.35 6.31
CA ALA A 519 4.25 20.39 7.11
C ALA A 519 4.13 20.59 8.64
N THR A 520 3.48 21.66 9.11
CA THR A 520 3.23 21.92 10.54
C THR A 520 2.57 20.73 11.26
N GLU A 521 1.47 20.21 10.74
CA GLU A 521 0.73 19.13 11.43
C GLU A 521 1.49 17.80 11.38
N ALA A 522 2.29 17.55 10.32
CA ALA A 522 3.13 16.35 10.23
C ALA A 522 4.24 16.41 11.29
N PHE A 523 4.82 17.59 11.45
CA PHE A 523 5.83 17.90 12.45
C PHE A 523 5.29 17.68 13.87
N TYR A 524 4.14 18.26 14.20
CA TYR A 524 3.52 18.07 15.51
C TYR A 524 3.07 16.63 15.76
N LEU A 525 2.55 15.92 14.75
CA LEU A 525 2.22 14.50 14.93
C LEU A 525 3.48 13.68 15.27
N LEU A 526 4.58 13.90 14.57
CA LEU A 526 5.85 13.23 14.85
C LEU A 526 6.33 13.55 16.27
N PHE A 527 6.28 14.83 16.67
CA PHE A 527 6.70 15.26 18.00
C PHE A 527 5.82 14.66 19.11
N GLY A 528 4.50 14.63 18.93
CA GLY A 528 3.57 13.95 19.82
C GLY A 528 3.91 12.46 19.96
N GLY A 529 4.18 11.77 18.85
CA GLY A 529 4.63 10.38 18.85
C GLY A 529 5.95 10.15 19.58
N ILE A 530 6.91 11.06 19.45
CA ILE A 530 8.18 11.03 20.21
C ILE A 530 7.90 11.17 21.72
N ARG A 531 7.05 12.12 22.12
CA ARG A 531 6.67 12.31 23.54
C ARG A 531 5.97 11.10 24.14
N MET A 532 5.07 10.45 23.38
CA MET A 532 4.45 9.19 23.80
C MET A 532 5.50 8.11 24.04
N ALA A 533 6.45 7.95 23.11
CA ALA A 533 7.50 6.94 23.24
C ALA A 533 8.47 7.23 24.40
N GLN A 534 8.68 8.50 24.76
CA GLN A 534 9.42 8.91 25.96
C GLN A 534 8.62 8.70 27.27
N GLY A 535 7.35 8.29 27.20
CA GLY A 535 6.46 8.16 28.36
C GLY A 535 5.86 9.48 28.86
N ARG A 536 6.06 10.59 28.13
CA ARG A 536 5.54 11.93 28.45
C ARG A 536 4.11 12.10 27.91
N MET A 537 3.18 11.27 28.39
CA MET A 537 1.82 11.14 27.83
C MET A 537 1.00 12.44 27.92
N ALA A 538 1.11 13.20 29.02
CA ALA A 538 0.37 14.45 29.19
C ALA A 538 0.76 15.52 28.15
N GLU A 539 2.06 15.62 27.85
CA GLU A 539 2.55 16.54 26.82
C GLU A 539 2.16 16.07 25.42
N ALA A 540 2.29 14.77 25.17
CA ALA A 540 1.87 14.18 23.90
C ALA A 540 0.39 14.46 23.61
N GLU A 541 -0.48 14.30 24.60
CA GLU A 541 -1.91 14.57 24.45
C GLU A 541 -2.18 16.02 24.01
N VAL A 542 -1.56 17.01 24.66
CA VAL A 542 -1.73 18.43 24.30
C VAL A 542 -1.32 18.67 22.84
N ILE A 543 -0.18 18.10 22.42
CA ILE A 543 0.31 18.22 21.04
C ILE A 543 -0.64 17.53 20.05
N LEU A 544 -1.10 16.32 20.37
CA LEU A 544 -1.99 15.54 19.50
C LEU A 544 -3.37 16.17 19.38
N GLN A 545 -3.89 16.77 20.45
CA GLN A 545 -5.15 17.52 20.40
C GLN A 545 -5.04 18.71 19.45
N GLN A 546 -3.90 19.43 19.45
CA GLN A 546 -3.68 20.51 18.48
C GLN A 546 -3.71 20.02 17.03
N VAL A 547 -3.14 18.84 16.76
CA VAL A 547 -3.18 18.21 15.43
C VAL A 547 -4.62 17.84 15.05
N VAL A 548 -5.38 17.23 15.96
CA VAL A 548 -6.79 16.88 15.73
C VAL A 548 -7.64 18.13 15.49
N ASP A 549 -7.46 19.19 16.28
CA ASP A 549 -8.20 20.44 16.13
C ASP A 549 -7.89 21.13 14.80
N ALA A 550 -6.62 21.16 14.38
CA ALA A 550 -6.21 21.66 13.08
C ALA A 550 -6.79 20.84 11.93
N GLY A 551 -6.70 19.51 12.03
CA GLY A 551 -7.28 18.59 11.05
C GLY A 551 -8.80 18.75 10.92
N ASN A 552 -9.51 18.94 12.04
CA ASN A 552 -10.94 19.19 12.06
C ASN A 552 -11.31 20.52 11.38
N ARG A 553 -10.52 21.58 11.58
CA ARG A 553 -10.69 22.85 10.86
C ARG A 553 -10.48 22.66 9.35
N ALA A 554 -9.43 21.96 8.95
CA ALA A 554 -9.14 21.68 7.55
C ALA A 554 -10.24 20.84 6.88
N TRP A 555 -10.78 19.84 7.59
CA TRP A 555 -11.89 19.00 7.10
C TRP A 555 -13.14 19.84 6.85
N ARG A 556 -13.50 20.76 7.75
CA ARG A 556 -14.69 21.61 7.58
C ARG A 556 -14.53 22.63 6.47
N LEU A 557 -13.35 23.24 6.32
CA LEU A 557 -13.11 24.32 5.36
C LEU A 557 -12.87 23.82 3.94
N HIS A 558 -12.10 22.73 3.80
CA HIS A 558 -11.62 22.27 2.49
C HIS A 558 -12.10 20.85 2.17
N GLY A 559 -12.70 20.15 3.14
CA GLY A 559 -13.05 18.75 2.99
C GLY A 559 -11.81 17.86 2.84
N GLU A 560 -10.72 18.27 3.48
CA GLU A 560 -9.41 17.62 3.45
C GLU A 560 -9.08 17.13 4.86
N GLU A 561 -8.73 15.85 4.97
CA GLU A 561 -8.51 15.16 6.24
C GLU A 561 -7.05 15.21 6.67
N LEU A 562 -6.34 16.31 6.37
CA LEU A 562 -4.88 16.33 6.50
C LEU A 562 -4.49 16.00 7.96
N HIS A 563 -3.98 14.79 8.15
CA HIS A 563 -3.45 14.27 9.42
C HIS A 563 -4.49 14.06 10.54
N LEU A 564 -5.77 14.33 10.27
CA LEU A 564 -6.85 14.15 11.24
C LEU A 564 -6.98 12.67 11.64
N SER A 565 -7.01 11.75 10.68
CA SER A 565 -7.11 10.32 10.98
C SER A 565 -5.92 9.79 11.78
N ASP A 566 -4.69 10.15 11.39
CA ASP A 566 -3.50 9.74 12.15
C ASP A 566 -3.44 10.41 13.54
N GLY A 567 -3.91 11.67 13.65
CA GLY A 567 -4.02 12.39 14.92
C GLY A 567 -5.00 11.72 15.87
N LEU A 568 -6.19 11.34 15.38
CA LEU A 568 -7.19 10.62 16.16
C LEU A 568 -6.68 9.25 16.63
N LEU A 569 -5.99 8.50 15.76
CA LEU A 569 -5.39 7.21 16.13
C LEU A 569 -4.26 7.37 17.17
N ALA A 570 -3.42 8.40 17.03
CA ALA A 570 -2.36 8.66 18.01
C ALA A 570 -2.93 9.15 19.35
N LEU A 571 -3.96 10.02 19.33
CA LEU A 571 -4.64 10.51 20.52
C LEU A 571 -5.33 9.36 21.26
N GLU A 572 -6.01 8.48 20.54
CA GLU A 572 -6.60 7.26 21.07
C GLU A 572 -5.58 6.40 21.82
N GLN A 573 -4.42 6.13 21.21
CA GLN A 573 -3.34 5.37 21.84
C GLN A 573 -2.82 6.08 23.10
N CYS A 574 -2.67 7.41 23.05
CA CYS A 574 -2.24 8.21 24.19
C CYS A 574 -3.23 8.12 25.36
N LEU A 575 -4.53 8.30 25.09
CA LEU A 575 -5.59 8.23 26.09
C LEU A 575 -5.70 6.83 26.72
N ARG A 576 -5.57 5.77 25.91
CA ARG A 576 -5.53 4.39 26.46
C ARG A 576 -4.31 4.17 27.35
N ALA A 577 -3.15 4.68 26.97
CA ALA A 577 -1.94 4.56 27.80
C ALA A 577 -2.07 5.28 29.14
N GLN A 578 -2.91 6.33 29.22
CA GLN A 578 -3.27 7.02 30.46
C GLN A 578 -4.42 6.34 31.24
N GLY A 579 -5.04 5.28 30.71
CA GLY A 579 -6.19 4.60 31.31
C GLY A 579 -7.55 5.29 31.08
N ARG A 580 -7.61 6.32 30.22
CA ARG A 580 -8.82 7.10 29.89
C ARG A 580 -9.61 6.43 28.76
N MET A 581 -10.20 5.27 29.08
CA MET A 581 -10.82 4.40 28.09
C MET A 581 -12.05 5.00 27.38
N GLU A 582 -12.88 5.76 28.09
CA GLU A 582 -14.09 6.38 27.51
C GLU A 582 -13.74 7.43 26.45
N GLU A 583 -12.73 8.24 26.71
CA GLU A 583 -12.27 9.28 25.78
C GLU A 583 -11.53 8.68 24.58
N ALA A 584 -10.75 7.61 24.81
CA ALA A 584 -10.16 6.85 23.72
C ALA A 584 -11.24 6.26 22.80
N ASP A 585 -12.35 5.74 23.36
CA ASP A 585 -13.46 5.20 22.58
C ASP A 585 -14.26 6.29 21.83
N GLU A 586 -14.28 7.53 22.32
CA GLU A 586 -14.77 8.69 21.55
C GLU A 586 -13.86 8.97 20.34
N ALA A 587 -12.54 9.02 20.53
CA ALA A 587 -11.61 9.22 19.42
C ALA A 587 -11.75 8.14 18.33
N VAL A 588 -11.96 6.86 18.70
CA VAL A 588 -12.29 5.77 17.75
C VAL A 588 -13.61 6.05 17.03
N ARG A 589 -14.64 6.53 17.72
CA ARG A 589 -15.94 6.83 17.11
C ARG A 589 -15.84 7.98 16.11
N GLU A 590 -15.11 9.04 16.45
CA GLU A 590 -14.84 10.17 15.57
C GLU A 590 -14.06 9.71 14.32
N HIS A 591 -13.01 8.91 14.50
CA HIS A 591 -12.23 8.34 13.39
C HIS A 591 -13.10 7.51 12.44
N ARG A 592 -13.98 6.67 12.99
CA ARG A 592 -14.92 5.88 12.18
C ARG A 592 -15.92 6.76 11.44
N GLN A 593 -16.41 7.83 12.06
CA GLN A 593 -17.33 8.76 11.43
C GLN A 593 -16.67 9.47 10.25
N LEU A 594 -15.45 9.92 10.44
CA LEU A 594 -14.63 10.54 9.41
C LEU A 594 -14.43 9.62 8.19
N LEU A 595 -14.09 8.35 8.42
CA LEU A 595 -13.96 7.37 7.33
C LEU A 595 -15.28 7.12 6.58
N ARG A 596 -16.42 7.09 7.29
CA ARG A 596 -17.74 6.96 6.66
C ARG A 596 -18.06 8.16 5.79
N GLU A 597 -17.85 9.37 6.30
CA GLU A 597 -18.09 10.61 5.54
C GLU A 597 -17.20 10.68 4.30
N ALA A 598 -15.93 10.30 4.43
CA ALA A 598 -14.99 10.24 3.31
C ALA A 598 -15.45 9.25 2.23
N LEU A 599 -15.95 8.06 2.58
CA LEU A 599 -16.50 7.09 1.63
C LEU A 599 -17.74 7.64 0.91
N VAL A 600 -18.70 8.19 1.67
CA VAL A 600 -19.95 8.75 1.12
C VAL A 600 -19.64 9.87 0.14
N LYS A 601 -18.70 10.77 0.48
CA LYS A 601 -18.24 11.85 -0.41
C LYS A 601 -17.64 11.35 -1.73
N ARG A 602 -17.15 10.10 -1.76
CA ARG A 602 -16.59 9.45 -2.96
C ARG A 602 -17.60 8.58 -3.70
N GLY A 603 -18.88 8.62 -3.32
CA GLY A 603 -19.94 7.83 -3.96
C GLY A 603 -19.89 6.34 -3.60
N GLU A 604 -19.10 5.96 -2.61
CA GLU A 604 -19.13 4.61 -2.06
C GLU A 604 -20.17 4.58 -0.94
N THR A 605 -21.33 3.97 -1.21
CA THR A 605 -22.27 3.63 -0.14
C THR A 605 -21.71 2.45 0.64
N ASP A 606 -21.86 2.47 1.97
CA ASP A 606 -21.62 1.32 2.87
C ASP A 606 -22.64 0.21 2.54
N SER A 607 -22.51 -0.39 1.35
CA SER A 607 -23.09 -1.67 1.02
C SER A 607 -22.23 -2.74 1.67
N VAL A 608 -22.42 -2.88 2.99
CA VAL A 608 -21.87 -3.95 3.82
C VAL A 608 -22.52 -5.28 3.46
#